data_AF-Q54X90-F1
#
_entry.id   AF-Q54X90-F1
#
_cell.length_a   1.000
_cell.length_b   1.000
_cell.length_c   1.000
_cell.angle_alpha   90.00
_cell.angle_beta   90.00
_cell.angle_gamma   90.00
#
_symmetry.space_group_name_H-M   'P 1'
#
loop_
_entity.id
_entity.type
_entity.pdbx_description
1 polymer ?
#
loop_
_entity_poly.entity_id
_entity_poly.type
_entity_poly.pdbx_seq_one_letter_code
_entity_poly.pdbx_strand_id
1 'polypeptide(L)'
;MTSKYRCQHDKFSLKQLKKRGFSLYLDELFDKDEFPNIGYCTEECKEKMKEIYRITFEQYLEIINKYYNDSRIFDYNLENNPEECDLWMYREFLSARPPLSPQDEYARMAIKAMKVGIQDGKPVRLCELQPGVQCDFDATNLPGSEEDEREK
;
A
#
# COMPACT_ATOMS: atom_id res chain seq x y z
N MET A 1 24.61 -27.65 21.37
CA MET A 1 23.56 -27.43 22.39
C MET A 1 22.41 -26.70 21.70
N THR A 2 21.31 -27.37 21.37
CA THR A 2 20.09 -26.70 20.93
C THR A 2 19.41 -26.11 22.16
N SER A 3 19.25 -24.79 22.20
CA SER A 3 18.53 -24.10 23.29
C SER A 3 17.16 -24.76 23.50
N LYS A 4 16.86 -25.18 24.73
CA LYS A 4 15.54 -25.69 25.13
C LYS A 4 14.44 -24.62 25.00
N TYR A 5 14.84 -23.35 24.89
CA TYR A 5 13.93 -22.23 24.72
C TYR A 5 13.75 -21.93 23.23
N ARG A 6 12.53 -22.13 22.73
CA ARG A 6 12.12 -21.62 21.42
C ARG A 6 12.31 -20.12 21.41
N CYS A 7 12.94 -19.59 20.37
CA CYS A 7 13.10 -18.15 20.26
C CYS A 7 11.73 -17.56 19.96
N GLN A 8 11.33 -16.50 20.68
CA GLN A 8 10.06 -15.81 20.41
C GLN A 8 9.95 -15.31 18.95
N HIS A 9 11.09 -15.09 18.30
CA HIS A 9 11.15 -14.66 16.91
C HIS A 9 11.01 -15.79 15.89
N ASP A 10 10.73 -17.02 16.31
CA ASP A 10 10.47 -18.15 15.39
C ASP A 10 9.23 -17.91 14.52
N LYS A 11 8.29 -17.04 14.96
CA LYS A 11 7.13 -16.60 14.15
C LYS A 11 7.51 -15.75 12.94
N PHE A 12 8.66 -15.08 12.98
CA PHE A 12 9.11 -14.20 11.92
C PHE A 12 9.87 -14.98 10.83
N SER A 13 9.43 -14.80 9.59
CA SER A 13 9.96 -15.50 8.43
C SER A 13 10.26 -14.53 7.28
N LEU A 14 11.53 -14.46 6.89
CA LEU A 14 11.97 -13.72 5.71
C LEU A 14 11.25 -14.19 4.43
N LYS A 15 10.99 -15.50 4.31
CA LYS A 15 10.28 -16.07 3.16
C LYS A 15 8.83 -15.59 3.10
N GLN A 16 8.15 -15.50 4.24
CA GLN A 16 6.77 -14.98 4.29
C GLN A 16 6.74 -13.46 4.05
N LEU A 17 7.69 -12.72 4.62
CA LEU A 17 7.83 -11.28 4.37
C LEU A 17 8.01 -10.98 2.89
N LYS A 18 8.93 -11.67 2.21
CA LYS A 18 9.17 -11.50 0.76
C LYS A 18 7.94 -11.90 -0.08
N LYS A 19 7.08 -12.78 0.41
CA LYS A 19 5.85 -13.22 -0.28
C LYS A 19 4.66 -12.29 -0.05
N ARG A 20 4.49 -11.76 1.16
CA ARG A 20 3.28 -11.03 1.59
C ARG A 20 3.49 -9.52 1.73
N GLY A 21 4.74 -9.06 1.71
CA GLY A 21 5.11 -7.65 1.87
C GLY A 21 5.14 -7.20 3.34
N PHE A 22 5.56 -5.95 3.53
CA PHE A 22 5.81 -5.31 4.83
C PHE A 22 4.64 -5.40 5.82
N SER A 23 3.40 -5.35 5.34
CA SER A 23 2.20 -5.35 6.18
C SER A 23 2.05 -6.62 7.03
N LEU A 24 2.77 -7.70 6.69
CA LEU A 24 2.74 -8.95 7.45
C LEU A 24 3.20 -8.76 8.91
N TYR A 25 4.18 -7.88 9.13
CA TYR A 25 4.81 -7.71 10.43
C TYR A 25 4.82 -6.26 10.91
N LEU A 26 4.29 -5.30 10.13
CA LEU A 26 4.41 -3.88 10.44
C LEU A 26 3.90 -3.55 11.86
N ASP A 27 2.68 -3.95 12.21
CA ASP A 27 2.09 -3.64 13.52
C ASP A 27 2.90 -4.23 14.68
N GLU A 28 3.40 -5.46 14.51
CA GLU A 28 4.21 -6.12 15.53
C GLU A 28 5.61 -5.50 15.69
N LEU A 29 6.16 -4.90 14.62
CA LEU A 29 7.49 -4.32 14.60
C LEU A 29 7.50 -2.82 14.93
N PHE A 30 6.35 -2.15 14.77
CA PHE A 30 6.16 -0.72 15.02
C PHE A 30 5.75 -0.40 16.46
N ASP A 31 5.53 -1.41 17.31
CA ASP A 31 5.20 -1.19 18.72
C ASP A 31 6.20 -0.22 19.37
N LYS A 32 5.70 0.94 19.78
CA LYS A 32 6.50 2.06 20.30
C LYS A 32 7.02 1.78 21.69
N ASP A 33 6.31 0.94 22.44
CA ASP A 33 6.60 0.70 23.85
C ASP A 33 7.63 -0.43 24.00
N GLU A 34 7.72 -1.34 23.02
CA GLU A 34 8.63 -2.47 23.05
C GLU A 34 9.25 -2.74 21.67
N PHE A 35 10.48 -2.27 21.44
CA PHE A 35 11.31 -2.93 20.43
C PHE A 35 11.44 -4.42 20.81
N PRO A 36 11.27 -5.37 19.88
CA PRO A 36 11.33 -6.79 20.17
C PRO A 36 12.60 -7.13 20.93
N ASN A 37 12.45 -7.74 22.09
CA ASN A 37 13.58 -8.09 22.92
C ASN A 37 14.47 -9.13 22.22
N ILE A 38 15.68 -8.72 21.82
CA ILE A 38 16.68 -9.57 21.18
C ILE A 38 17.71 -10.17 22.15
N GLY A 39 17.58 -9.90 23.46
CA GLY A 39 18.58 -10.25 24.48
C GLY A 39 18.84 -11.76 24.60
N TYR A 40 17.83 -12.59 24.33
CA TYR A 40 17.93 -14.06 24.42
C TYR A 40 18.02 -14.76 23.05
N CYS A 41 18.30 -14.01 21.98
CA CYS A 41 18.40 -14.56 20.63
C CYS A 41 19.79 -15.14 20.34
N THR A 42 19.84 -16.16 19.49
CA THR A 42 21.09 -16.54 18.80
C THR A 42 21.53 -15.42 17.85
N GLU A 43 22.81 -15.35 17.53
CA GLU A 43 23.31 -14.38 16.53
C GLU A 43 22.63 -14.55 15.16
N GLU A 44 22.35 -15.79 14.74
CA GLU A 44 21.57 -16.08 13.53
C GLU A 44 20.16 -15.46 13.60
N CYS A 45 19.48 -15.59 14.73
CA CYS A 45 18.17 -14.98 14.91
C CYS A 45 18.24 -13.45 14.93
N LYS A 46 19.29 -12.86 15.53
CA LYS A 46 19.49 -11.40 15.51
C LYS A 46 19.66 -10.89 14.07
N GLU A 47 20.50 -11.54 13.27
CA GLU A 47 20.69 -11.17 11.86
C GLU A 47 19.41 -11.35 11.04
N LYS A 48 18.68 -12.45 11.24
CA LYS A 48 17.35 -12.65 10.65
C LYS A 48 16.40 -11.49 10.98
N MET A 49 16.34 -11.07 12.24
CA MET A 49 15.46 -9.98 12.66
C MET A 49 15.91 -8.63 12.12
N LYS A 50 17.22 -8.34 12.07
CA LYS A 50 17.74 -7.12 11.41
C LYS A 50 17.30 -7.05 9.94
N GLU A 51 17.40 -8.16 9.20
CA GLU A 51 16.97 -8.20 7.81
C GLU A 51 15.44 -8.00 7.68
N ILE A 52 14.65 -8.62 8.56
CA ILE A 52 13.19 -8.44 8.58
C ILE A 52 12.79 -6.99 8.86
N TYR A 53 13.42 -6.35 9.85
CA TYR A 53 13.22 -4.93 10.15
C TYR A 53 13.53 -4.08 8.93
N ARG A 54 14.75 -4.23 8.39
CA ARG A 54 15.21 -3.47 7.23
C ARG A 54 14.24 -3.59 6.05
N ILE A 55 13.90 -4.81 5.64
CA ILE A 55 13.00 -5.05 4.50
C ILE A 55 11.61 -4.46 4.76
N THR A 56 11.06 -4.64 5.97
CA THR A 56 9.73 -4.14 6.31
C THR A 56 9.67 -2.62 6.19
N PHE A 57 10.64 -1.91 6.79
CA PHE A 57 10.66 -0.45 6.79
C PHE A 57 11.08 0.14 5.43
N GLU A 58 11.98 -0.50 4.68
CA GLU A 58 12.30 -0.07 3.31
C GLU A 58 11.06 -0.14 2.41
N GLN A 59 10.32 -1.25 2.44
CA GLN A 59 9.07 -1.40 1.69
C GLN A 59 7.98 -0.43 2.16
N TYR A 60 7.89 -0.19 3.47
CA TYR A 60 6.94 0.76 4.03
C TYR A 60 7.24 2.22 3.59
N LEU A 61 8.52 2.61 3.61
CA LEU A 61 8.94 3.91 3.11
C LEU A 61 8.70 4.05 1.59
N GLU A 62 8.91 2.99 0.83
CA GLU A 62 8.63 2.98 -0.60
C GLU A 62 7.14 3.26 -0.88
N ILE A 63 6.22 2.60 -0.15
CA ILE A 63 4.79 2.84 -0.34
C ILE A 63 4.37 4.24 0.11
N ILE A 64 4.94 4.77 1.20
CA ILE A 64 4.68 6.14 1.66
C ILE A 64 5.09 7.16 0.58
N ASN A 65 6.28 7.00 0.02
CA ASN A 65 6.78 7.90 -1.00
C ASN A 65 5.89 7.86 -2.26
N LYS A 66 5.49 6.66 -2.67
CA LYS A 66 4.55 6.48 -3.80
C LYS A 66 3.20 7.14 -3.52
N TYR A 67 2.65 6.92 -2.33
CA TYR A 67 1.42 7.56 -1.87
C TYR A 67 1.51 9.08 -1.96
N TYR A 68 2.49 9.73 -1.32
CA TYR A 68 2.59 11.19 -1.36
C TYR A 68 2.84 11.77 -2.76
N ASN A 69 3.56 11.07 -3.63
CA ASN A 69 3.76 11.51 -5.01
C ASN A 69 2.46 11.43 -5.84
N ASP A 70 1.66 10.40 -5.58
CA ASP A 70 0.44 10.11 -6.31
C ASP A 70 -0.78 10.84 -5.73
N SER A 71 -0.79 11.19 -4.44
CA SER A 71 -1.89 11.94 -3.82
C SER A 71 -2.13 13.27 -4.54
N ARG A 72 -3.40 13.59 -4.79
CA ARG A 72 -3.80 14.90 -5.31
C ARG A 72 -3.86 15.89 -4.15
N ILE A 73 -3.46 17.13 -4.44
CA ILE A 73 -3.60 18.24 -3.48
C ILE A 73 -5.10 18.55 -3.33
N PHE A 74 -5.49 18.91 -2.11
CA PHE A 74 -6.87 19.04 -1.60
C PHE A 74 -7.89 19.76 -2.51
N ASP A 75 -7.49 20.61 -3.45
CA ASP A 75 -8.42 21.32 -4.33
C ASP A 75 -9.30 20.38 -5.19
N TYR A 76 -8.93 19.09 -5.33
CA TYR A 76 -9.75 18.07 -6.00
C TYR A 76 -10.80 17.40 -5.08
N ASN A 77 -10.68 17.55 -3.76
CA ASN A 77 -11.48 16.83 -2.75
C ASN A 77 -12.40 17.76 -1.93
N LEU A 78 -12.63 19.01 -2.37
CA LEU A 78 -13.34 20.02 -1.58
C LEU A 78 -14.80 19.67 -1.23
N GLU A 79 -15.43 18.72 -1.92
CA GLU A 79 -16.86 18.42 -1.71
C GLU A 79 -17.14 17.08 -1.00
N ASN A 80 -16.19 16.13 -0.96
CA ASN A 80 -16.41 14.82 -0.37
C ASN A 80 -15.26 14.44 0.58
N ASN A 81 -15.63 14.04 1.79
CA ASN A 81 -14.78 13.91 2.97
C ASN A 81 -13.38 13.29 2.70
N PRO A 82 -12.27 14.04 2.87
CA PRO A 82 -10.91 13.56 2.62
C PRO A 82 -10.42 12.53 3.64
N GLU A 83 -11.14 12.31 4.75
CA GLU A 83 -10.71 11.44 5.85
C GLU A 83 -10.58 9.96 5.45
N GLU A 84 -11.16 9.54 4.33
CA GLU A 84 -11.17 8.13 3.93
C GLU A 84 -9.99 7.72 3.03
N CYS A 85 -9.32 8.68 2.37
CA CYS A 85 -8.25 8.38 1.42
C CYS A 85 -6.87 8.38 2.09
N ASP A 86 -6.52 7.28 2.75
CA ASP A 86 -5.25 7.10 3.44
C ASP A 86 -4.23 6.21 2.68
N LEU A 87 -3.07 6.00 3.31
CA LEU A 87 -2.01 5.15 2.78
C LEU A 87 -2.46 3.69 2.58
N TRP A 88 -3.34 3.19 3.44
CA TRP A 88 -3.85 1.83 3.34
C TRP A 88 -4.77 1.69 2.15
N MET A 89 -5.62 2.70 1.91
CA MET A 89 -6.48 2.74 0.74
C MET A 89 -5.67 2.67 -0.56
N TYR A 90 -4.65 3.52 -0.65
CA TYR A 90 -3.73 3.55 -1.78
C TYR A 90 -3.07 2.17 -2.03
N ARG A 91 -2.58 1.54 -0.96
CA ARG A 91 -1.93 0.22 -1.05
C ARG A 91 -2.91 -0.87 -1.48
N GLU A 92 -4.10 -0.88 -0.90
CA GLU A 92 -5.15 -1.87 -1.18
C GLU A 92 -5.62 -1.78 -2.62
N PHE A 93 -5.83 -0.56 -3.14
CA PHE A 93 -6.13 -0.34 -4.56
C PHE A 93 -5.05 -0.95 -5.46
N LEU A 94 -3.77 -0.63 -5.23
CA LEU A 94 -2.66 -1.15 -6.04
C LEU A 94 -2.42 -2.65 -5.87
N SER A 95 -2.90 -3.25 -4.78
CA SER A 95 -2.79 -4.68 -4.49
C SER A 95 -4.03 -5.47 -4.90
N ALA A 96 -5.08 -4.80 -5.40
CA ALA A 96 -6.34 -5.43 -5.73
C ALA A 96 -6.18 -6.42 -6.88
N ARG A 97 -6.96 -7.51 -6.81
CA ARG A 97 -6.92 -8.55 -7.84
C ARG A 97 -7.76 -8.11 -9.04
N PRO A 98 -7.21 -8.16 -10.28
CA PRO A 98 -7.98 -7.90 -11.48
C PRO A 98 -9.14 -8.92 -11.69
N PRO A 99 -10.21 -8.53 -12.41
CA PRO A 99 -10.43 -7.20 -12.98
C PRO A 99 -11.03 -6.23 -11.96
N LEU A 100 -10.48 -5.02 -11.89
CA LEU A 100 -11.11 -3.89 -11.21
C LEU A 100 -12.18 -3.27 -12.12
N SER A 101 -13.29 -2.88 -11.50
CA SER A 101 -14.39 -2.18 -12.17
C SER A 101 -14.34 -0.69 -11.83
N PRO A 102 -14.52 0.23 -12.81
CA PRO A 102 -14.66 1.66 -12.53
C PRO A 102 -15.99 2.01 -11.84
N GLN A 103 -16.88 1.03 -11.64
CA GLN A 103 -18.11 1.17 -10.86
C GLN A 103 -17.95 0.73 -9.39
N ASP A 104 -16.81 0.12 -9.05
CA ASP A 104 -16.50 -0.20 -7.66
C ASP A 104 -16.25 1.10 -6.89
N GLU A 105 -17.03 1.35 -5.84
CA GLU A 105 -17.00 2.60 -5.08
C GLU A 105 -15.60 2.91 -4.54
N TYR A 106 -14.93 1.87 -4.04
CA TYR A 106 -13.59 2.00 -3.49
C TYR A 106 -12.55 2.35 -4.57
N ALA A 107 -12.62 1.69 -5.72
CA ALA A 107 -11.78 2.04 -6.87
C ALA A 107 -12.01 3.49 -7.33
N ARG A 108 -13.27 3.94 -7.36
CA ARG A 108 -13.62 5.32 -7.74
C ARG A 108 -13.05 6.34 -6.76
N MET A 109 -13.15 6.08 -5.46
CA MET A 109 -12.57 6.93 -4.42
C MET A 109 -11.05 7.07 -4.60
N ALA A 110 -10.34 5.95 -4.75
CA ALA A 110 -8.89 5.97 -4.98
C ALA A 110 -8.51 6.74 -6.25
N ILE A 111 -9.20 6.51 -7.37
CA ILE A 111 -8.95 7.19 -8.65
C ILE A 111 -9.21 8.70 -8.56
N LYS A 112 -10.27 9.12 -7.84
CA LYS A 112 -10.58 10.54 -7.62
C LYS A 112 -9.52 11.21 -6.75
N ALA A 113 -9.10 10.57 -5.65
CA ALA A 113 -8.18 11.18 -4.69
C ALA A 113 -6.70 11.13 -5.11
N MET A 114 -6.32 10.23 -6.03
CA MET A 114 -4.91 9.90 -6.31
C MET A 114 -4.65 9.84 -7.82
N LYS A 115 -3.38 9.93 -8.22
CA LYS A 115 -2.91 9.83 -9.61
C LYS A 115 -2.74 8.35 -10.00
N VAL A 116 -3.81 7.60 -9.85
CA VAL A 116 -3.93 6.17 -10.19
C VAL A 116 -5.08 5.96 -11.16
N GLY A 117 -5.12 4.79 -11.79
CA GLY A 117 -6.15 4.41 -12.73
C GLY A 117 -6.30 2.90 -12.88
N ILE A 118 -7.15 2.49 -13.82
CA ILE A 118 -7.34 1.10 -14.23
C ILE A 118 -6.93 0.97 -15.69
N GLN A 119 -6.03 0.03 -15.99
CA GLN A 119 -5.59 -0.32 -17.34
C GLN A 119 -5.73 -1.83 -17.54
N ASP A 120 -6.44 -2.28 -18.57
CA ASP A 120 -6.74 -3.68 -18.83
C ASP A 120 -7.33 -4.41 -17.59
N GLY A 121 -8.16 -3.69 -16.83
CA GLY A 121 -8.73 -4.17 -15.56
C GLY A 121 -7.74 -4.26 -14.39
N LYS A 122 -6.51 -3.74 -14.52
CA LYS A 122 -5.48 -3.76 -13.47
C LYS A 122 -5.29 -2.37 -12.87
N PRO A 123 -5.05 -2.27 -11.55
CA PRO A 123 -4.66 -0.99 -10.97
C PRO A 123 -3.29 -0.55 -11.51
N VAL A 124 -3.16 0.72 -11.83
CA VAL A 124 -1.91 1.32 -12.33
C VAL A 124 -1.65 2.68 -11.69
N ARG A 125 -0.38 3.03 -11.53
CA ARG A 125 0.04 4.40 -11.23
C ARG A 125 0.17 5.15 -12.55
N LEU A 126 -0.42 6.34 -12.67
CA LEU A 126 -0.42 7.07 -13.94
C LEU A 126 1.00 7.47 -14.38
N CYS A 127 1.93 7.68 -13.43
CA CYS A 127 3.33 7.96 -13.74
C CYS A 127 4.13 6.75 -14.26
N GLU A 128 3.57 5.53 -14.19
CA GLU A 128 4.21 4.30 -14.67
C GLU A 128 3.71 3.89 -16.07
N LEU A 129 2.71 4.60 -16.60
CA LEU A 129 2.27 4.42 -17.98
C LEU A 129 3.34 4.89 -18.96
N GLN A 130 3.42 4.23 -20.12
CA GLN A 130 4.32 4.68 -21.18
C GLN A 130 3.88 6.06 -21.69
N PRO A 131 4.81 6.94 -22.11
CA PRO A 131 4.46 8.24 -22.65
C PRO A 131 3.44 8.14 -23.80
N GLY A 132 2.35 8.89 -23.70
CA GLY A 132 1.28 8.92 -24.72
C GLY A 132 0.23 7.80 -24.60
N VAL A 133 0.39 6.85 -23.67
CA VAL A 133 -0.66 5.87 -23.37
C VAL A 133 -1.71 6.53 -22.49
N GLN A 134 -2.96 6.54 -22.97
CA GLN A 134 -4.12 6.96 -22.19
C GLN A 134 -4.58 5.80 -21.29
N CYS A 135 -4.93 6.11 -20.04
CA CYS A 135 -5.47 5.14 -19.11
C CYS A 135 -6.94 4.82 -19.46
N ASP A 136 -7.35 3.55 -19.38
CA ASP A 136 -8.76 3.18 -19.65
C ASP A 136 -9.71 3.93 -18.72
N PHE A 137 -9.38 4.02 -17.43
CA PHE A 137 -10.10 4.79 -16.43
C PHE A 137 -9.16 5.50 -15.46
N ASP A 138 -9.23 6.82 -15.41
CA ASP A 138 -8.61 7.71 -14.45
C ASP A 138 -9.59 8.81 -14.03
N ALA A 139 -9.11 9.80 -13.27
CA ALA A 139 -9.95 10.89 -12.76
C ALA A 139 -10.62 11.74 -13.86
N THR A 140 -10.12 11.70 -15.09
CA THR A 140 -10.61 12.53 -16.22
C THR A 140 -11.63 11.84 -17.10
N ASN A 141 -11.74 10.51 -17.06
CA ASN A 141 -12.64 9.73 -17.90
C ASN A 141 -13.43 8.65 -17.12
N LEU A 142 -13.55 8.83 -15.80
CA LEU A 142 -14.33 7.92 -14.96
C LEU A 142 -15.83 8.01 -15.32
N PRO A 143 -16.52 6.89 -15.61
CA PRO A 143 -17.94 6.90 -15.97
C PRO A 143 -18.81 7.50 -14.85
N GLY A 144 -19.76 8.40 -15.19
CA GLY A 144 -20.62 9.06 -14.22
C GLY A 144 -19.86 9.98 -13.25
N SER A 145 -18.77 10.61 -13.70
CA SER A 145 -18.27 11.82 -13.05
C SER A 145 -19.34 12.91 -13.15
N GLU A 146 -19.49 13.76 -12.13
CA GLU A 146 -20.55 14.77 -11.96
C GLU A 146 -20.63 15.85 -13.07
N GLU A 147 -19.88 15.72 -14.16
CA GLU A 147 -20.16 16.49 -15.39
C GLU A 147 -21.48 16.04 -16.03
N ASP A 148 -21.87 14.76 -15.89
CA ASP A 148 -23.17 14.25 -16.37
C ASP A 148 -24.37 14.73 -15.50
N GLU A 149 -24.13 15.21 -14.28
CA GLU A 149 -25.19 15.71 -13.38
C GLU A 149 -25.42 17.21 -13.48
N ARG A 150 -24.51 17.98 -14.10
CA ARG A 150 -24.74 19.42 -14.35
C ARG A 150 -25.58 19.70 -15.59
N GLU A 151 -25.87 18.70 -16.43
CA GLU A 151 -26.75 18.83 -17.60
C GLU A 151 -28.20 18.34 -17.38
N LYS A 152 -28.64 18.17 -16.13
CA LYS A 152 -30.06 17.96 -15.78
C LYS A 152 -30.60 19.06 -14.89
#